data_AF-A0A8S0RYP8-F1
#
_entry.id   AF-A0A8S0RYP8-F1
#
_cell.length_a   1.000
_cell.length_b   1.000
_cell.length_c   1.000
_cell.angle_alpha   90.00
_cell.angle_beta   90.00
_cell.angle_gamma   90.00
#
_symmetry.space_group_name_H-M   'P 1'
#
loop_
_entity.id
_entity.type
_entity.pdbx_description
1 polymer ?
#
loop_
_entity_poly.entity_id
_entity_poly.type
_entity_poly.pdbx_seq_one_letter_code
_entity_poly.pdbx_strand_id
1 'polypeptide(L)'
;MAAEMQRFRTSEDDDDEIDMDVKEEDDDDDDDDDDEEKNMATPAMVGVDVGILSTSSSNNFMQHHQFQEQPITQGGGSRRCRPQEEKERTKLRERQRRAITAKILAGLRRHGNFNLRVRADINDVFAALAREAGWVVLPDGTTFPSRSQVHATRPVGGTSPAVVTLSSPHTPAEHTSPTSLRGISPGYQSTVNYNASHMKGSFVPSSSPYDVSSGARSQTSAMMGDGGGMLSDPPLGVSIDSVQNRQVIDVSGKVQERDFAGTPYVPVYVMLPLGVINMKCELVDPDSLVKQLKILKSIDVDGIMVDCWWGIVEAHAPQEYNWNGYKRLFQIARQLKIKLQVVMSFHECGGNVGDDVCIPLPHWVAEIGRGNPDIFFTDREGRRNPECLSWGVDKERVLRGRTAIEVYFDYMRSFRVEFDEFFDDGIISMVIVGLGPCGELRYPSNPVKHGWRYPGVGEFQCYDQYMLKSLRNAAEIRGHSFWGRGPDNTGSYNSRPHETGFFCDGGDYDGYHGRFFLNWYSQVLVDHGDRVLSLAKLAFEDTCIAAKISGIHWWYKTASHAAELTAGFYNPCNRDGYATIMAMLKRHGAALNFTCSEMSMLDQHVDFSEALAEPEGLAWQLIL
;
A
#
# COMPACT_ATOMS: atom_id res chain seq x y z
N MET A 1 15.40 -44.83 31.89
CA MET A 1 14.19 -43.99 31.80
C MET A 1 14.52 -42.65 31.11
N ALA A 2 14.95 -42.51 29.85
CA ALA A 2 15.29 -43.41 28.74
C ALA A 2 14.34 -44.60 28.49
N ALA A 3 13.79 -44.63 27.27
CA ALA A 3 12.86 -45.62 26.68
C ALA A 3 11.46 -45.70 27.30
N GLU A 4 10.46 -45.19 26.55
CA GLU A 4 9.44 -46.08 25.98
C GLU A 4 8.93 -45.58 24.61
N MET A 5 9.13 -46.44 23.60
CA MET A 5 8.45 -46.65 22.30
C MET A 5 7.57 -45.52 21.71
N GLN A 6 7.86 -44.95 20.53
CA GLN A 6 7.88 -45.57 19.18
C GLN A 6 6.66 -46.42 18.79
N ARG A 7 5.83 -45.91 17.86
CA ARG A 7 5.48 -46.51 16.54
C ARG A 7 4.11 -46.01 16.05
N PHE A 8 4.05 -45.48 14.83
CA PHE A 8 3.17 -46.00 13.76
C PHE A 8 3.57 -45.43 12.37
N ARG A 9 3.65 -46.37 11.41
CA ARG A 9 3.70 -46.37 9.92
C ARG A 9 3.56 -45.05 9.14
N THR A 10 4.21 -44.78 7.99
CA THR A 10 4.73 -45.56 6.82
C THR A 10 3.71 -45.96 5.73
N SER A 11 3.67 -45.17 4.65
CA SER A 11 3.34 -45.46 3.24
C SER A 11 3.75 -44.20 2.44
N GLU A 12 4.59 -44.23 1.40
CA GLU A 12 4.42 -44.86 0.07
C GLU A 12 3.30 -44.18 -0.75
N ASP A 13 3.45 -43.67 -1.98
CA ASP A 13 4.58 -43.25 -2.88
C ASP A 13 3.99 -42.08 -3.78
N ASP A 14 4.56 -41.47 -4.84
CA ASP A 14 5.81 -41.55 -5.66
C ASP A 14 6.02 -40.20 -6.42
N ASP A 15 7.07 -40.02 -7.25
CA ASP A 15 7.12 -39.28 -8.56
C ASP A 15 8.56 -38.84 -9.01
N ASP A 16 9.20 -39.67 -9.85
CA ASP A 16 10.21 -39.42 -10.90
C ASP A 16 11.18 -38.20 -10.81
N GLU A 17 12.42 -38.44 -10.37
CA GLU A 17 13.59 -37.56 -10.59
C GLU A 17 14.26 -37.85 -11.95
N ILE A 18 14.03 -37.00 -12.96
CA ILE A 18 14.65 -37.14 -14.29
C ILE A 18 16.08 -36.59 -14.26
N ASP A 19 17.03 -37.50 -14.09
CA ASP A 19 18.46 -37.27 -14.29
C ASP A 19 18.77 -36.85 -15.75
N MET A 20 19.68 -35.89 -15.93
CA MET A 20 20.19 -35.48 -17.24
C MET A 20 21.66 -35.07 -17.14
N ASP A 21 22.53 -36.00 -17.53
CA ASP A 21 23.93 -35.77 -17.86
C ASP A 21 24.10 -34.51 -18.74
N VAL A 22 24.54 -33.41 -18.13
CA VAL A 22 25.16 -32.29 -18.85
C VAL A 22 26.65 -32.50 -18.79
N LYS A 23 27.23 -33.03 -19.87
CA LYS A 23 28.69 -33.08 -20.02
C LYS A 23 29.26 -31.68 -19.88
N GLU A 24 30.26 -31.54 -19.04
CA GLU A 24 31.06 -30.33 -18.99
C GLU A 24 31.99 -30.36 -20.21
N GLU A 25 32.09 -29.21 -20.89
CA GLU A 25 33.13 -28.94 -21.88
C GLU A 25 34.09 -27.98 -21.18
N ASP A 26 35.29 -28.48 -20.87
CA ASP A 26 36.33 -27.72 -20.20
C ASP A 26 37.02 -26.79 -21.22
N ASP A 27 36.91 -25.47 -20.99
CA ASP A 27 37.77 -24.46 -21.63
C ASP A 27 38.97 -24.23 -20.70
N ASP A 28 40.08 -24.93 -20.96
CA ASP A 28 41.39 -24.67 -20.33
C ASP A 28 41.98 -23.37 -20.91
N ASP A 29 42.21 -22.37 -20.05
CA ASP A 29 43.10 -21.23 -20.32
C ASP A 29 44.29 -21.34 -19.36
N ASP A 30 45.36 -22.00 -19.82
CA ASP A 30 46.67 -22.03 -19.15
C ASP A 30 47.33 -20.63 -19.20
N ASP A 31 47.96 -20.21 -18.10
CA ASP A 31 48.96 -19.13 -18.07
C ASP A 31 49.97 -19.49 -16.96
N ASP A 32 50.94 -20.34 -17.32
CA ASP A 32 52.11 -20.67 -16.49
C ASP A 32 53.03 -19.44 -16.34
N ASP A 33 53.56 -19.22 -15.14
CA ASP A 33 54.86 -18.54 -14.95
C ASP A 33 55.43 -18.90 -13.55
N ASP A 34 56.38 -19.83 -13.53
CA ASP A 34 57.26 -20.14 -12.38
C ASP A 34 58.22 -18.94 -12.09
N ASP A 35 59.01 -18.84 -11.02
CA ASP A 35 59.60 -19.88 -10.17
C ASP A 35 60.03 -19.34 -8.76
N GLU A 36 60.62 -20.21 -7.93
CA GLU A 36 61.08 -20.01 -6.55
C GLU A 36 62.00 -18.78 -6.25
N GLU A 37 61.91 -18.23 -5.03
CA GLU A 37 62.95 -18.55 -4.02
C GLU A 37 62.53 -18.36 -2.55
N LYS A 38 63.31 -19.01 -1.66
CA LYS A 38 63.06 -19.18 -0.23
C LYS A 38 63.66 -18.03 0.59
N ASN A 39 63.13 -17.79 1.79
CA ASN A 39 63.89 -18.06 3.03
C ASN A 39 63.06 -17.90 4.32
N MET A 40 63.51 -18.56 5.40
CA MET A 40 62.90 -18.50 6.74
C MET A 40 63.59 -17.49 7.66
N ALA A 41 62.86 -16.91 8.61
CA ALA A 41 63.25 -16.91 10.04
C ALA A 41 62.17 -16.28 10.94
N THR A 42 61.69 -17.03 11.93
CA THR A 42 61.31 -16.45 13.23
C THR A 42 62.52 -16.50 14.17
N PRO A 43 62.53 -15.64 15.20
CA PRO A 43 62.50 -16.24 16.53
C PRO A 43 61.48 -15.55 17.46
N ALA A 44 61.30 -16.10 18.66
CA ALA A 44 60.32 -15.63 19.64
C ALA A 44 60.93 -15.45 21.04
N MET A 45 60.12 -14.84 21.92
CA MET A 45 60.16 -14.90 23.39
C MET A 45 61.16 -14.03 24.19
N VAL A 46 60.73 -13.85 25.46
CA VAL A 46 61.36 -13.19 26.62
C VAL A 46 61.44 -11.66 26.55
N GLY A 47 60.93 -10.88 27.51
CA GLY A 47 60.13 -11.21 28.71
C GLY A 47 60.59 -10.45 29.97
N VAL A 48 59.72 -10.39 30.98
CA VAL A 48 59.90 -9.73 32.31
C VAL A 48 59.86 -8.18 32.27
N ASP A 49 59.34 -7.41 33.24
CA ASP A 49 58.11 -7.38 34.08
C ASP A 49 58.26 -6.23 35.13
N VAL A 50 57.23 -5.94 35.94
CA VAL A 50 57.22 -5.17 37.21
C VAL A 50 57.15 -3.62 37.15
N GLY A 51 56.22 -3.06 37.94
CA GLY A 51 56.26 -1.66 38.45
C GLY A 51 55.21 -0.70 37.86
N ILE A 52 53.94 -0.67 38.30
CA ILE A 52 53.43 -0.15 39.59
C ILE A 52 53.80 1.31 39.88
N LEU A 53 52.94 2.27 39.48
CA LEU A 53 52.16 3.13 40.42
C LEU A 53 51.18 4.08 39.71
N SER A 54 50.12 4.45 40.40
CA SER A 54 49.09 5.41 39.98
C SER A 54 49.52 6.87 40.22
N THR A 55 49.03 7.82 39.43
CA THR A 55 48.30 9.00 39.95
C THR A 55 47.62 9.81 38.85
N SER A 56 46.64 10.62 39.24
CA SER A 56 45.89 11.54 38.39
C SER A 56 46.55 12.93 38.31
N SER A 57 46.31 13.66 37.21
CA SER A 57 45.50 14.90 37.22
C SER A 57 45.72 15.77 35.98
N SER A 58 44.65 16.42 35.55
CA SER A 58 44.57 17.36 34.43
C SER A 58 45.49 18.59 34.57
N ASN A 59 45.97 19.15 33.46
CA ASN A 59 45.37 20.40 32.95
C ASN A 59 45.86 20.84 31.56
N ASN A 60 45.00 21.64 30.93
CA ASN A 60 45.11 22.27 29.62
C ASN A 60 46.44 23.00 29.35
N PHE A 61 46.87 22.99 28.09
CA PHE A 61 47.28 24.23 27.41
C PHE A 61 46.96 24.17 25.91
N MET A 62 46.50 25.29 25.33
CA MET A 62 46.32 25.45 23.89
C MET A 62 47.52 26.19 23.30
N GLN A 63 48.08 25.72 22.18
CA GLN A 63 48.57 26.66 21.16
C GLN A 63 48.68 26.08 19.74
N HIS A 64 48.03 26.81 18.82
CA HIS A 64 48.27 26.98 17.38
C HIS A 64 48.88 25.89 16.48
N HIS A 65 48.16 25.70 15.36
CA HIS A 65 48.62 25.24 14.05
C HIS A 65 50.06 25.63 13.66
N GLN A 66 50.71 24.72 12.92
CA GLN A 66 51.42 25.11 11.69
C GLN A 66 51.25 24.02 10.62
N PHE A 67 51.20 24.42 9.34
CA PHE A 67 51.11 23.52 8.19
C PHE A 67 52.49 22.94 7.83
N GLN A 68 52.53 21.70 7.36
CA GLN A 68 53.57 21.22 6.44
C GLN A 68 53.01 20.15 5.50
N GLU A 69 53.34 20.22 4.22
CA GLU A 69 52.82 19.35 3.15
C GLU A 69 53.84 18.29 2.69
N GLN A 70 53.35 17.38 1.84
CA GLN A 70 54.05 16.49 0.90
C GLN A 70 54.63 15.15 1.46
N PRO A 71 54.80 14.11 0.61
CA PRO A 71 54.35 13.96 -0.79
C PRO A 71 53.39 12.77 -1.03
N ILE A 72 52.76 12.74 -2.21
CA ILE A 72 51.98 11.60 -2.73
C ILE A 72 52.93 10.58 -3.37
N THR A 73 52.67 9.28 -3.21
CA THR A 73 53.32 8.20 -4.00
C THR A 73 52.24 7.30 -4.61
N GLN A 74 52.40 6.90 -5.88
CA GLN A 74 51.49 5.99 -6.59
C GLN A 74 52.02 4.55 -6.61
N GLY A 75 51.12 3.57 -6.78
CA GLY A 75 51.44 2.18 -7.15
C GLY A 75 51.11 1.15 -6.06
N GLY A 76 50.59 -0.03 -6.48
CA GLY A 76 50.31 -1.16 -5.57
C GLY A 76 48.84 -1.61 -5.49
N GLY A 77 48.13 -1.69 -6.62
CA GLY A 77 46.72 -2.12 -6.67
C GLY A 77 46.50 -3.62 -6.41
N SER A 78 46.62 -4.06 -5.15
CA SER A 78 46.37 -5.46 -4.77
C SER A 78 44.89 -5.83 -4.96
N ARG A 79 44.61 -6.65 -5.97
CA ARG A 79 43.27 -7.20 -6.25
C ARG A 79 42.87 -8.15 -5.11
N ARG A 80 42.04 -7.69 -4.18
CA ARG A 80 41.36 -8.58 -3.22
C ARG A 80 40.50 -9.59 -3.98
N CYS A 81 40.85 -10.87 -3.91
CA CYS A 81 39.98 -11.94 -4.39
C CYS A 81 38.63 -11.89 -3.65
N ARG A 82 37.54 -11.83 -4.41
CA ARG A 82 36.19 -12.08 -3.87
C ARG A 82 36.14 -13.50 -3.28
N PRO A 83 35.45 -13.72 -2.14
CA PRO A 83 35.24 -15.05 -1.59
C PRO A 83 34.69 -16.00 -2.64
N GLN A 84 35.13 -17.26 -2.61
CA GLN A 84 34.73 -18.27 -3.60
C GLN A 84 33.20 -18.44 -3.64
N GLU A 85 32.58 -18.46 -2.46
CA GLU A 85 31.12 -18.48 -2.25
C GLU A 85 30.38 -17.30 -2.92
N GLU A 86 30.99 -16.10 -2.98
CA GLU A 86 30.41 -14.94 -3.67
C GLU A 86 30.44 -15.12 -5.20
N LYS A 87 31.53 -15.69 -5.72
CA LYS A 87 31.65 -16.07 -7.14
C LYS A 87 30.62 -17.14 -7.49
N GLU A 88 30.46 -18.15 -6.65
CA GLU A 88 29.51 -19.26 -6.85
C GLU A 88 28.05 -18.79 -6.77
N ARG A 89 27.68 -17.96 -5.79
CA ARG A 89 26.37 -17.30 -5.75
C ARG A 89 26.12 -16.41 -6.98
N THR A 90 27.18 -15.82 -7.56
CA THR A 90 27.08 -15.07 -8.81
C THR A 90 26.89 -15.99 -10.02
N LYS A 91 27.65 -17.10 -10.13
CA LYS A 91 27.45 -18.15 -11.15
C LYS A 91 26.03 -18.73 -11.07
N LEU A 92 25.50 -18.99 -9.88
CA LEU A 92 24.15 -19.51 -9.67
C LEU A 92 23.06 -18.52 -10.11
N ARG A 93 23.14 -17.24 -9.70
CA ARG A 93 22.22 -16.19 -10.17
C ARG A 93 22.23 -16.08 -11.70
N GLU A 94 23.41 -16.16 -12.31
CA GLU A 94 23.54 -16.08 -13.78
C GLU A 94 22.99 -17.33 -14.50
N ARG A 95 23.23 -18.54 -13.97
CA ARG A 95 22.59 -19.78 -14.44
C ARG A 95 21.06 -19.67 -14.34
N GLN A 96 20.52 -19.19 -13.22
CA GLN A 96 19.08 -19.01 -13.01
C GLN A 96 18.48 -17.94 -13.96
N ARG A 97 19.16 -16.80 -14.15
CA ARG A 97 18.77 -15.75 -15.11
C ARG A 97 18.65 -16.32 -16.52
N ARG A 98 19.69 -17.03 -16.99
CA ARG A 98 19.71 -17.69 -18.31
C ARG A 98 18.58 -18.72 -18.45
N ALA A 99 18.32 -19.53 -17.43
CA ALA A 99 17.24 -20.52 -17.43
C ALA A 99 15.83 -19.87 -17.53
N ILE A 100 15.60 -18.76 -16.84
CA ILE A 100 14.34 -18.00 -16.93
C ILE A 100 14.19 -17.39 -18.34
N THR A 101 15.22 -16.72 -18.85
CA THR A 101 15.22 -16.15 -20.21
C THR A 101 14.96 -17.22 -21.28
N ALA A 102 15.57 -18.41 -21.15
CA ALA A 102 15.34 -19.54 -22.05
C ALA A 102 13.89 -20.04 -22.01
N LYS A 103 13.27 -20.15 -20.82
CA LYS A 103 11.85 -20.53 -20.67
C LYS A 103 10.91 -19.50 -21.32
N ILE A 104 11.16 -18.20 -21.14
CA ILE A 104 10.38 -17.12 -21.75
C ILE A 104 10.48 -17.18 -23.29
N LEU A 105 11.69 -17.26 -23.83
CA LEU A 105 11.91 -17.34 -25.29
C LEU A 105 11.32 -18.62 -25.91
N ALA A 106 11.38 -19.75 -25.21
CA ALA A 106 10.72 -20.99 -25.65
C ALA A 106 9.18 -20.86 -25.64
N GLY A 107 8.61 -20.19 -24.64
CA GLY A 107 7.19 -19.86 -24.58
C GLY A 107 6.75 -18.96 -25.75
N LEU A 108 7.48 -17.87 -26.00
CA LEU A 108 7.23 -16.95 -27.12
C LEU A 108 7.30 -17.66 -28.47
N ARG A 109 8.32 -18.51 -28.72
CA ARG A 109 8.41 -19.33 -29.94
C ARG A 109 7.24 -20.30 -30.12
N ARG A 110 6.68 -20.84 -29.04
CA ARG A 110 5.62 -21.85 -29.08
C ARG A 110 4.21 -21.25 -29.16
N HIS A 111 3.99 -20.07 -28.58
CA HIS A 111 2.65 -19.52 -28.36
C HIS A 111 2.42 -18.10 -28.91
N GLY A 112 3.47 -17.35 -29.27
CA GLY A 112 3.35 -15.96 -29.74
C GLY A 112 2.89 -15.79 -31.20
N ASN A 113 2.45 -16.86 -31.88
CA ASN A 113 2.02 -16.87 -33.29
C ASN A 113 3.01 -16.27 -34.32
N PHE A 114 4.26 -15.99 -33.93
CA PHE A 114 5.30 -15.49 -34.81
C PHE A 114 5.61 -16.51 -35.92
N ASN A 115 5.66 -16.05 -37.18
CA ASN A 115 6.02 -16.89 -38.33
C ASN A 115 7.54 -17.15 -38.40
N LEU A 116 8.03 -17.92 -37.42
CA LEU A 116 9.43 -18.26 -37.21
C LEU A 116 9.80 -19.59 -37.86
N ARG A 117 11.07 -19.75 -38.21
CA ARG A 117 11.62 -21.04 -38.65
C ARG A 117 11.67 -22.01 -37.47
N VAL A 118 11.56 -23.32 -37.75
CA VAL A 118 11.63 -24.41 -36.75
C VAL A 118 12.93 -24.40 -35.92
N ARG A 119 13.99 -23.74 -36.42
CA ARG A 119 15.26 -23.50 -35.71
C ARG A 119 15.63 -22.01 -35.67
N ALA A 120 14.65 -21.12 -35.53
CA ALA A 120 14.88 -19.69 -35.36
C ALA A 120 15.73 -19.40 -34.10
N ASP A 121 16.68 -18.47 -34.21
CA ASP A 121 17.60 -18.14 -33.11
C ASP A 121 16.94 -17.19 -32.09
N ILE A 122 17.73 -16.60 -31.17
CA ILE A 122 17.19 -15.67 -30.16
C ILE A 122 16.89 -14.29 -30.78
N ASN A 123 17.70 -13.87 -31.76
CA ASN A 123 17.56 -12.59 -32.44
C ASN A 123 16.33 -12.59 -33.36
N ASP A 124 16.04 -13.71 -34.02
CA ASP A 124 14.80 -13.94 -34.79
C ASP A 124 13.55 -13.67 -33.95
N VAL A 125 13.53 -14.12 -32.68
CA VAL A 125 12.41 -13.92 -31.75
C VAL A 125 12.27 -12.46 -31.35
N PHE A 126 13.38 -11.80 -30.96
CA PHE A 126 13.35 -10.37 -30.64
C PHE A 126 12.96 -9.51 -31.85
N ALA A 127 13.43 -9.86 -33.06
CA ALA A 127 13.05 -9.20 -34.30
C ALA A 127 11.56 -9.39 -34.63
N ALA A 128 10.97 -10.55 -34.32
CA ALA A 128 9.54 -10.79 -34.48
C ALA A 128 8.71 -9.96 -33.47
N LEU A 129 9.09 -9.98 -32.19
CA LEU A 129 8.44 -9.21 -31.12
C LEU A 129 8.51 -7.70 -31.37
N ALA A 130 9.66 -7.18 -31.82
CA ALA A 130 9.81 -5.77 -32.15
C ALA A 130 8.94 -5.36 -33.35
N ARG A 131 8.76 -6.24 -34.36
CA ARG A 131 7.84 -6.01 -35.48
C ARG A 131 6.38 -6.01 -35.06
N GLU A 132 5.98 -6.87 -34.11
CA GLU A 132 4.65 -6.84 -33.51
C GLU A 132 4.43 -5.54 -32.71
N ALA A 133 5.44 -5.08 -31.97
CA ALA A 133 5.45 -3.79 -31.28
C ALA A 133 5.60 -2.55 -32.20
N GLY A 134 5.43 -2.71 -33.52
CA GLY A 134 5.41 -1.58 -34.48
C GLY A 134 6.77 -1.04 -34.93
N TRP A 135 7.87 -1.74 -34.63
CA TRP A 135 9.21 -1.35 -35.09
C TRP A 135 9.55 -1.98 -36.44
N VAL A 136 10.21 -1.23 -37.30
CA VAL A 136 10.91 -1.79 -38.46
C VAL A 136 12.21 -2.39 -37.97
N VAL A 137 12.47 -3.64 -38.33
CA VAL A 137 13.70 -4.38 -38.01
C VAL A 137 14.38 -4.80 -39.30
N LEU A 138 15.58 -4.30 -39.53
CA LEU A 138 16.39 -4.60 -40.72
C LEU A 138 17.12 -5.96 -40.60
N PRO A 139 17.59 -6.55 -41.72
CA PRO A 139 18.32 -7.83 -41.70
C PRO A 139 19.66 -7.82 -40.96
N ASP A 140 20.19 -6.65 -40.64
CA ASP A 140 21.42 -6.45 -39.84
C ASP A 140 21.14 -6.31 -38.32
N GLY A 141 19.87 -6.37 -37.91
CA GLY A 141 19.45 -6.17 -36.52
C GLY A 141 19.09 -4.73 -36.15
N THR A 142 19.31 -3.75 -37.03
CA THR A 142 18.96 -2.34 -36.76
C THR A 142 17.46 -2.16 -36.62
N THR A 143 17.01 -1.49 -35.56
CA THR A 143 15.59 -1.22 -35.29
C THR A 143 15.26 0.28 -35.32
N PHE A 144 14.08 0.64 -35.82
CA PHE A 144 13.56 2.00 -35.74
C PHE A 144 12.02 2.04 -35.76
N PRO A 145 11.36 3.08 -35.21
CA PRO A 145 9.89 3.14 -35.17
C PRO A 145 9.28 3.22 -36.58
N SER A 146 8.19 2.47 -36.83
CA SER A 146 7.46 2.57 -38.09
C SER A 146 6.75 3.92 -38.21
N ARG A 147 7.07 4.69 -39.25
CA ARG A 147 6.67 6.10 -39.40
C ARG A 147 5.23 6.29 -39.90
N SER A 148 4.31 5.41 -39.50
CA SER A 148 2.96 5.27 -40.05
C SER A 148 1.84 5.25 -38.99
N GLN A 149 2.09 5.81 -37.81
CA GLN A 149 1.03 6.23 -36.86
C GLN A 149 0.99 7.75 -36.68
N VAL A 150 0.84 8.47 -37.79
CA VAL A 150 0.31 9.84 -37.80
C VAL A 150 -0.80 9.88 -38.85
N HIS A 151 -1.99 10.35 -38.44
CA HIS A 151 -3.26 10.37 -39.20
C HIS A 151 -3.96 9.00 -39.43
N ALA A 152 -4.72 8.53 -38.43
CA ALA A 152 -5.74 7.50 -38.65
C ALA A 152 -7.05 7.61 -37.83
N THR A 153 -7.30 8.65 -37.01
CA THR A 153 -8.63 8.87 -36.37
C THR A 153 -8.89 10.34 -35.97
N ARG A 154 -9.54 11.13 -36.84
CA ARG A 154 -10.38 12.27 -36.39
C ARG A 154 -11.36 12.77 -37.48
N PRO A 155 -12.67 12.52 -37.37
CA PRO A 155 -13.67 13.14 -38.24
C PRO A 155 -14.21 14.44 -37.62
N VAL A 156 -13.87 15.59 -38.20
CA VAL A 156 -14.56 16.87 -37.94
C VAL A 156 -14.72 17.61 -39.25
N GLY A 157 -15.95 17.68 -39.77
CA GLY A 157 -16.38 18.61 -40.80
C GLY A 157 -17.42 19.56 -40.20
N GLY A 158 -17.37 20.85 -40.54
CA GLY A 158 -18.19 21.88 -39.90
C GLY A 158 -18.91 22.82 -40.87
N THR A 159 -19.90 23.53 -40.33
CA THR A 159 -20.75 24.54 -40.97
C THR A 159 -21.14 25.57 -39.88
N SER A 160 -21.06 26.89 -40.04
CA SER A 160 -20.68 27.73 -41.20
C SER A 160 -20.09 29.07 -40.73
N PRO A 161 -19.28 29.78 -41.55
CA PRO A 161 -18.86 31.16 -41.29
C PRO A 161 -19.89 32.19 -41.79
N ALA A 162 -19.76 33.44 -41.34
CA ALA A 162 -20.66 34.55 -41.68
C ALA A 162 -20.11 35.50 -42.75
N VAL A 163 -21.05 36.17 -43.42
CA VAL A 163 -20.96 37.25 -44.43
C VAL A 163 -19.71 38.15 -44.37
N VAL A 164 -18.98 38.22 -45.49
CA VAL A 164 -18.38 39.46 -46.03
C VAL A 164 -18.53 39.44 -47.56
N THR A 165 -18.83 40.58 -48.19
CA THR A 165 -19.01 40.71 -49.64
C THR A 165 -17.80 41.34 -50.33
N LEU A 166 -17.47 40.89 -51.56
CA LEU A 166 -17.21 41.74 -52.74
C LEU A 166 -16.80 40.95 -54.00
N SER A 167 -17.17 41.51 -55.18
CA SER A 167 -16.58 41.33 -56.51
C SER A 167 -16.54 39.94 -57.21
N SER A 168 -17.37 39.83 -58.26
CA SER A 168 -17.14 39.02 -59.48
C SER A 168 -16.10 39.72 -60.42
N PRO A 169 -15.76 39.26 -61.64
CA PRO A 169 -16.29 38.08 -62.39
C PRO A 169 -15.25 37.16 -63.07
N HIS A 170 -15.66 35.95 -63.48
CA HIS A 170 -15.86 35.56 -64.89
C HIS A 170 -16.14 34.05 -65.06
N THR A 171 -16.96 33.73 -66.08
CA THR A 171 -17.34 32.40 -66.60
C THR A 171 -16.62 32.20 -67.97
N PRO A 172 -16.78 31.09 -68.76
CA PRO A 172 -17.75 29.98 -68.65
C PRO A 172 -17.24 28.56 -69.00
N ALA A 173 -18.20 27.62 -69.10
CA ALA A 173 -18.25 26.48 -70.04
C ALA A 173 -17.37 25.23 -69.78
N GLU A 174 -17.80 23.99 -70.09
CA GLU A 174 -19.12 23.47 -70.52
C GLU A 174 -19.21 21.93 -70.35
N HIS A 175 -20.45 21.39 -70.28
CA HIS A 175 -20.93 20.06 -70.76
C HIS A 175 -20.19 18.73 -70.39
N THR A 176 -20.82 17.55 -70.25
CA THR A 176 -22.23 17.08 -70.22
C THR A 176 -22.33 15.70 -69.52
N SER A 177 -23.49 15.36 -68.98
CA SER A 177 -23.92 13.99 -68.55
C SER A 177 -24.64 13.26 -69.72
N PRO A 178 -25.36 12.10 -69.60
CA PRO A 178 -25.70 11.18 -68.48
C PRO A 178 -25.25 9.70 -68.80
N THR A 179 -25.67 8.55 -68.22
CA THR A 179 -26.99 8.07 -67.72
C THR A 179 -26.88 6.80 -66.83
N SER A 180 -27.49 6.88 -65.64
CA SER A 180 -28.38 5.95 -64.91
C SER A 180 -28.63 4.49 -65.37
N LEU A 181 -28.67 3.55 -64.39
CA LEU A 181 -29.80 2.63 -64.01
C LEU A 181 -29.27 1.53 -63.02
N ARG A 182 -29.85 1.32 -61.82
CA ARG A 182 -30.98 0.40 -61.47
C ARG A 182 -30.69 -1.08 -61.81
N GLY A 183 -30.74 -2.08 -60.92
CA GLY A 183 -31.15 -2.19 -59.50
C GLY A 183 -31.84 -3.56 -59.23
N ILE A 184 -32.20 -3.87 -57.97
CA ILE A 184 -32.99 -5.06 -57.47
C ILE A 184 -32.16 -6.26 -56.95
N SER A 185 -32.57 -6.77 -55.78
CA SER A 185 -32.16 -8.06 -55.16
C SER A 185 -33.31 -9.08 -55.23
N PRO A 186 -33.04 -10.39 -55.05
CA PRO A 186 -33.63 -11.06 -53.88
C PRO A 186 -32.69 -12.10 -53.23
N GLY A 187 -33.12 -12.67 -52.10
CA GLY A 187 -32.45 -13.82 -51.44
C GLY A 187 -33.45 -14.92 -51.04
N TYR A 188 -32.97 -16.06 -50.56
CA TYR A 188 -33.80 -17.12 -49.95
C TYR A 188 -33.00 -17.95 -48.93
N GLN A 189 -33.70 -18.69 -48.07
CA GLN A 189 -33.15 -19.52 -46.98
C GLN A 189 -33.02 -21.00 -47.36
N SER A 190 -32.15 -21.74 -46.66
CA SER A 190 -32.48 -23.10 -46.17
C SER A 190 -31.55 -23.55 -45.03
N THR A 191 -31.99 -24.53 -44.23
CA THR A 191 -31.33 -25.09 -43.04
C THR A 191 -31.11 -26.59 -43.16
N VAL A 192 -30.10 -27.15 -42.48
CA VAL A 192 -30.05 -28.56 -42.05
C VAL A 192 -29.34 -28.65 -40.69
N ASN A 193 -29.84 -29.48 -39.78
CA ASN A 193 -29.23 -29.82 -38.48
C ASN A 193 -28.64 -31.24 -38.51
N TYR A 194 -27.67 -31.52 -37.63
CA TYR A 194 -27.45 -32.88 -37.09
C TYR A 194 -27.07 -32.84 -35.60
N ASN A 195 -27.54 -33.85 -34.84
CA ASN A 195 -27.41 -33.96 -33.38
C ASN A 195 -26.90 -35.36 -33.01
N ALA A 196 -25.85 -35.46 -32.18
CA ALA A 196 -25.46 -36.59 -31.33
C ALA A 196 -24.15 -36.23 -30.58
N SER A 197 -23.85 -36.67 -29.35
CA SER A 197 -24.59 -37.58 -28.44
C SER A 197 -24.31 -37.25 -26.97
N HIS A 198 -25.28 -37.52 -26.09
CA HIS A 198 -25.12 -37.46 -24.62
C HIS A 198 -24.19 -38.57 -24.08
N MET A 199 -23.55 -38.29 -22.94
CA MET A 199 -23.59 -39.19 -21.78
C MET A 199 -24.08 -38.41 -20.54
N LYS A 200 -24.43 -39.12 -19.46
CA LYS A 200 -25.23 -38.60 -18.34
C LYS A 200 -24.76 -39.21 -17.02
N GLY A 201 -24.51 -38.36 -16.02
CA GLY A 201 -24.29 -38.76 -14.62
C GLY A 201 -25.20 -37.93 -13.71
N SER A 202 -25.85 -38.56 -12.74
CA SER A 202 -26.77 -37.88 -11.81
C SER A 202 -26.87 -38.69 -10.52
N PHE A 203 -26.68 -38.05 -9.37
CA PHE A 203 -26.95 -38.63 -8.05
C PHE A 203 -27.58 -37.58 -7.12
N VAL A 204 -28.46 -38.06 -6.25
CA VAL A 204 -29.36 -37.31 -5.34
C VAL A 204 -29.42 -38.16 -4.04
N PRO A 205 -29.50 -37.56 -2.84
CA PRO A 205 -29.11 -38.24 -1.59
C PRO A 205 -30.18 -39.17 -0.99
N SER A 206 -29.75 -40.02 -0.06
CA SER A 206 -30.59 -40.91 0.76
C SER A 206 -30.07 -41.01 2.20
N SER A 207 -30.95 -41.23 3.17
CA SER A 207 -30.66 -41.14 4.62
C SER A 207 -31.19 -42.32 5.44
N SER A 208 -30.39 -42.81 6.42
CA SER A 208 -30.78 -43.68 7.57
C SER A 208 -31.36 -45.09 7.24
N PRO A 209 -31.55 -46.02 8.23
CA PRO A 209 -31.36 -45.93 9.69
C PRO A 209 -30.59 -47.12 10.35
N TYR A 210 -30.43 -47.13 11.69
CA TYR A 210 -30.99 -48.16 12.62
C TYR A 210 -30.54 -47.97 14.11
N ASP A 211 -31.33 -48.48 15.06
CA ASP A 211 -31.27 -48.21 16.51
C ASP A 211 -30.47 -49.22 17.36
N VAL A 212 -30.01 -48.78 18.55
CA VAL A 212 -30.01 -49.56 19.82
C VAL A 212 -30.33 -48.62 21.00
N SER A 213 -30.95 -49.12 22.07
CA SER A 213 -31.44 -48.34 23.23
C SER A 213 -31.01 -48.94 24.59
N SER A 214 -31.26 -48.21 25.70
CA SER A 214 -30.99 -48.51 27.14
C SER A 214 -29.64 -48.05 27.71
N GLY A 215 -29.51 -47.53 28.94
CA GLY A 215 -30.52 -47.10 29.92
C GLY A 215 -30.04 -46.96 31.39
N ALA A 216 -30.92 -46.44 32.26
CA ALA A 216 -30.95 -46.53 33.74
C ALA A 216 -30.10 -45.61 34.67
N ARG A 217 -30.80 -45.05 35.68
CA ARG A 217 -30.39 -44.52 37.02
C ARG A 217 -29.53 -43.23 37.07
N SER A 218 -29.71 -42.25 37.96
CA SER A 218 -30.03 -42.19 39.43
C SER A 218 -28.82 -42.55 40.32
N GLN A 219 -28.55 -41.96 41.51
CA GLN A 219 -29.43 -41.23 42.45
C GLN A 219 -28.63 -40.50 43.56
N THR A 220 -29.08 -39.33 44.08
CA THR A 220 -28.90 -38.82 45.50
C THR A 220 -27.47 -38.59 46.08
N SER A 221 -27.21 -37.95 47.25
CA SER A 221 -27.93 -36.98 48.15
C SER A 221 -26.94 -36.46 49.23
N ALA A 222 -27.10 -35.21 49.72
CA ALA A 222 -26.98 -34.78 51.15
C ALA A 222 -26.92 -33.22 51.28
N MET A 223 -27.11 -32.58 52.44
CA MET A 223 -28.17 -32.60 53.48
C MET A 223 -27.93 -31.39 54.43
N MET A 224 -28.75 -31.21 55.49
CA MET A 224 -28.81 -30.06 56.44
C MET A 224 -29.44 -28.79 55.82
N GLY A 225 -30.35 -28.04 56.45
CA GLY A 225 -30.88 -28.03 57.84
C GLY A 225 -30.41 -26.77 58.58
N ASP A 226 -31.21 -26.01 59.34
CA ASP A 226 -32.64 -26.10 59.72
C ASP A 226 -33.14 -24.69 60.20
N GLY A 227 -34.46 -24.51 60.38
CA GLY A 227 -35.02 -23.55 61.35
C GLY A 227 -35.08 -22.05 60.99
N GLY A 228 -36.27 -21.57 60.57
CA GLY A 228 -36.63 -20.14 60.54
C GLY A 228 -38.02 -19.92 59.95
N GLY A 229 -38.97 -19.35 60.69
CA GLY A 229 -40.38 -19.33 60.28
C GLY A 229 -41.20 -18.12 60.70
N MET A 230 -42.38 -17.99 60.07
CA MET A 230 -43.44 -16.99 60.27
C MET A 230 -43.07 -15.55 59.82
N LEU A 231 -43.95 -14.77 59.18
CA LEU A 231 -45.33 -14.99 58.73
C LEU A 231 -45.71 -13.95 57.65
N SER A 232 -46.38 -14.34 56.56
CA SER A 232 -47.46 -13.56 55.89
C SER A 232 -47.98 -14.25 54.60
N ASP A 233 -49.09 -14.95 54.75
CA ASP A 233 -49.97 -15.49 53.71
C ASP A 233 -50.75 -14.36 52.94
N PRO A 234 -51.66 -14.66 51.99
CA PRO A 234 -51.48 -15.35 50.68
C PRO A 234 -52.27 -14.55 49.59
N PRO A 235 -53.23 -15.09 48.78
CA PRO A 235 -53.28 -16.27 47.89
C PRO A 235 -53.65 -15.93 46.41
N LEU A 236 -53.58 -16.92 45.49
CA LEU A 236 -54.41 -17.10 44.25
C LEU A 236 -54.45 -15.96 43.18
N GLY A 237 -54.59 -16.22 41.87
CA GLY A 237 -54.56 -17.47 41.10
C GLY A 237 -55.35 -17.40 39.77
N VAL A 238 -55.01 -18.28 38.81
CA VAL A 238 -55.83 -18.72 37.64
C VAL A 238 -55.92 -17.78 36.39
N SER A 239 -56.14 -18.43 35.23
CA SER A 239 -56.39 -17.95 33.85
C SER A 239 -55.14 -17.60 33.02
N ILE A 240 -54.82 -18.23 31.88
CA ILE A 240 -55.55 -18.81 30.73
C ILE A 240 -55.97 -17.78 29.67
N ASP A 241 -55.67 -18.16 28.40
CA ASP A 241 -55.94 -17.53 27.10
C ASP A 241 -55.14 -16.26 26.73
N SER A 242 -54.70 -16.06 25.47
CA SER A 242 -54.87 -16.90 24.25
C SER A 242 -53.77 -16.71 23.19
N VAL A 243 -53.65 -17.74 22.33
CA VAL A 243 -53.15 -17.78 20.94
C VAL A 243 -52.30 -16.58 20.44
N GLN A 244 -51.05 -16.86 20.07
CA GLN A 244 -50.30 -16.03 19.12
C GLN A 244 -49.75 -16.88 17.98
N ASN A 245 -50.06 -16.49 16.73
CA ASN A 245 -49.59 -17.15 15.52
C ASN A 245 -49.24 -16.09 14.47
N ARG A 246 -47.96 -15.78 14.29
CA ARG A 246 -47.50 -14.98 13.15
C ARG A 246 -46.07 -15.32 12.76
N GLN A 247 -45.88 -15.43 11.45
CA GLN A 247 -44.66 -15.86 10.76
C GLN A 247 -43.41 -15.10 11.21
N VAL A 248 -42.32 -15.83 11.48
CA VAL A 248 -40.96 -15.28 11.34
C VAL A 248 -40.66 -15.24 9.84
N ILE A 249 -40.38 -14.05 9.31
CA ILE A 249 -39.82 -13.89 7.96
C ILE A 249 -38.31 -13.77 8.16
N ASP A 250 -37.57 -14.78 7.72
CA ASP A 250 -36.11 -14.75 7.67
C ASP A 250 -35.65 -13.79 6.56
N VAL A 251 -35.42 -12.53 6.94
CA VAL A 251 -34.80 -11.54 6.06
C VAL A 251 -33.30 -11.74 6.12
N SER A 252 -32.82 -12.75 5.39
CA SER A 252 -31.41 -12.89 5.06
C SER A 252 -30.98 -11.66 4.25
N GLY A 253 -30.39 -10.68 4.96
CA GLY A 253 -29.84 -9.47 4.39
C GLY A 253 -28.70 -9.83 3.45
N LYS A 254 -28.98 -9.88 2.15
CA LYS A 254 -27.95 -10.05 1.13
C LYS A 254 -27.05 -8.82 1.13
N VAL A 255 -25.90 -8.94 1.79
CA VAL A 255 -24.73 -8.08 1.55
C VAL A 255 -24.57 -8.00 0.04
N GLN A 256 -24.68 -6.79 -0.52
CA GLN A 256 -24.63 -6.58 -1.96
C GLN A 256 -23.17 -6.66 -2.40
N GLU A 257 -22.68 -7.89 -2.53
CA GLU A 257 -21.34 -8.22 -3.03
C GLU A 257 -21.15 -7.55 -4.40
N ARG A 258 -20.38 -6.46 -4.41
CA ARG A 258 -20.14 -5.66 -5.62
C ARG A 258 -19.10 -6.34 -6.49
N ASP A 259 -19.58 -7.34 -7.23
CA ASP A 259 -18.83 -7.90 -8.35
C ASP A 259 -18.64 -6.82 -9.44
N PHE A 260 -17.46 -6.21 -9.46
CA PHE A 260 -17.05 -5.27 -10.50
C PHE A 260 -16.85 -5.95 -11.87
N ALA A 261 -16.87 -7.29 -11.98
CA ALA A 261 -16.98 -7.96 -13.28
C ALA A 261 -18.40 -7.88 -13.88
N GLY A 262 -19.41 -7.47 -13.10
CA GLY A 262 -20.80 -7.33 -13.54
C GLY A 262 -21.06 -6.15 -14.49
N THR A 263 -20.30 -5.05 -14.39
CA THR A 263 -20.40 -3.90 -15.30
C THR A 263 -19.05 -3.18 -15.46
N PRO A 264 -18.67 -2.69 -16.65
CA PRO A 264 -17.43 -1.94 -16.87
C PRO A 264 -17.51 -0.47 -16.39
N TYR A 265 -18.41 -0.14 -15.45
CA TYR A 265 -18.64 1.22 -14.97
C TYR A 265 -17.77 1.50 -13.73
N VAL A 266 -16.89 2.49 -13.84
CA VAL A 266 -16.09 3.01 -12.72
C VAL A 266 -16.71 4.35 -12.28
N PRO A 267 -17.22 4.48 -11.05
CA PRO A 267 -17.91 5.68 -10.62
C PRO A 267 -16.94 6.83 -10.36
N VAL A 268 -17.31 8.04 -10.78
CA VAL A 268 -16.46 9.23 -10.71
C VAL A 268 -16.92 10.14 -9.57
N TYR A 269 -15.97 10.49 -8.69
CA TYR A 269 -16.18 11.38 -7.55
C TYR A 269 -15.23 12.59 -7.63
N VAL A 270 -15.71 13.76 -7.25
CA VAL A 270 -14.91 15.01 -7.26
C VAL A 270 -14.65 15.48 -5.82
N MET A 271 -13.39 15.67 -5.46
CA MET A 271 -13.00 16.26 -4.17
C MET A 271 -13.42 17.74 -4.10
N LEU A 272 -14.06 18.13 -2.99
CA LEU A 272 -14.40 19.53 -2.73
C LEU A 272 -13.16 20.34 -2.28
N PRO A 273 -13.16 21.68 -2.43
CA PRO A 273 -12.12 22.53 -1.87
C PRO A 273 -11.95 22.30 -0.37
N LEU A 274 -10.71 22.21 0.09
CA LEU A 274 -10.34 21.84 1.47
C LEU A 274 -11.00 22.77 2.52
N GLY A 275 -11.11 24.06 2.19
CA GLY A 275 -11.77 25.10 2.99
C GLY A 275 -13.29 25.24 2.81
N VAL A 276 -14.00 24.26 2.23
CA VAL A 276 -15.47 24.36 2.02
C VAL A 276 -16.27 24.54 3.32
N ILE A 277 -15.77 23.99 4.44
CA ILE A 277 -16.22 24.32 5.79
C ILE A 277 -15.14 25.16 6.48
N ASN A 278 -15.53 26.28 7.10
CA ASN A 278 -14.58 27.16 7.79
C ASN A 278 -14.31 26.73 9.25
N MET A 279 -13.33 27.38 9.90
CA MET A 279 -12.91 27.12 11.29
C MET A 279 -13.99 27.34 12.38
N LYS A 280 -15.21 27.74 12.04
CA LYS A 280 -16.37 27.81 12.95
C LYS A 280 -17.40 26.68 12.72
N CYS A 281 -17.10 25.78 11.78
CA CYS A 281 -18.05 24.83 11.18
C CYS A 281 -19.23 25.53 10.48
N GLU A 282 -18.97 26.59 9.70
CA GLU A 282 -19.93 27.21 8.79
C GLU A 282 -19.60 26.80 7.33
N LEU A 283 -20.62 26.56 6.50
CA LEU A 283 -20.46 26.27 5.07
C LEU A 283 -20.13 27.54 4.28
N VAL A 284 -19.01 27.54 3.56
CA VAL A 284 -18.55 28.67 2.73
C VAL A 284 -19.32 28.70 1.40
N ASP A 285 -19.75 29.90 0.99
CA ASP A 285 -20.53 30.21 -0.23
C ASP A 285 -21.48 29.08 -0.72
N PRO A 286 -22.57 28.81 0.03
CA PRO A 286 -23.53 27.77 -0.33
C PRO A 286 -24.16 27.97 -1.70
N ASP A 287 -24.35 29.22 -2.15
CA ASP A 287 -25.01 29.53 -3.42
C ASP A 287 -24.08 29.33 -4.62
N SER A 288 -22.77 29.53 -4.48
CA SER A 288 -21.79 29.12 -5.48
C SER A 288 -21.63 27.61 -5.53
N LEU A 289 -21.51 26.95 -4.37
CA LEU A 289 -21.40 25.49 -4.29
C LEU A 289 -22.62 24.79 -4.93
N VAL A 290 -23.84 25.25 -4.66
CA VAL A 290 -25.06 24.71 -5.30
C VAL A 290 -25.04 24.85 -6.83
N LYS A 291 -24.37 25.87 -7.39
CA LYS A 291 -24.19 26.01 -8.85
C LYS A 291 -23.15 25.01 -9.36
N GLN A 292 -22.00 24.91 -8.68
CA GLN A 292 -20.93 23.96 -9.03
C GLN A 292 -21.41 22.51 -8.99
N LEU A 293 -22.09 22.09 -7.91
CA LEU A 293 -22.64 20.73 -7.78
C LEU A 293 -23.70 20.42 -8.85
N LYS A 294 -24.49 21.41 -9.28
CA LYS A 294 -25.42 21.24 -10.42
C LYS A 294 -24.68 21.06 -11.75
N ILE A 295 -23.54 21.73 -11.94
CA ILE A 295 -22.69 21.53 -13.13
C ILE A 295 -22.11 20.10 -13.12
N LEU A 296 -21.53 19.66 -12.00
CA LEU A 296 -21.03 18.28 -11.86
C LEU A 296 -22.14 17.24 -12.13
N LYS A 297 -23.34 17.45 -11.57
CA LYS A 297 -24.49 16.56 -11.82
C LYS A 297 -25.01 16.61 -13.25
N SER A 298 -24.75 17.68 -14.02
CA SER A 298 -25.10 17.78 -15.43
C SER A 298 -24.11 17.12 -16.40
N ILE A 299 -22.97 16.65 -15.88
CA ILE A 299 -21.99 15.81 -16.59
C ILE A 299 -21.87 14.41 -15.95
N ASP A 300 -22.96 13.95 -15.34
CA ASP A 300 -23.15 12.60 -14.77
C ASP A 300 -22.13 12.14 -13.71
N VAL A 301 -21.52 13.07 -12.97
CA VAL A 301 -20.73 12.74 -11.77
C VAL A 301 -21.59 12.03 -10.72
N ASP A 302 -21.12 10.89 -10.23
CA ASP A 302 -21.79 10.05 -9.23
C ASP A 302 -21.89 10.78 -7.88
N GLY A 303 -20.77 11.36 -7.44
CA GLY A 303 -20.62 11.90 -6.10
C GLY A 303 -19.50 12.92 -5.92
N ILE A 304 -19.32 13.32 -4.67
CA ILE A 304 -18.26 14.21 -4.20
C ILE A 304 -17.53 13.60 -3.01
N MET A 305 -16.25 13.94 -2.85
CA MET A 305 -15.45 13.60 -1.67
C MET A 305 -15.27 14.85 -0.81
N VAL A 306 -15.35 14.72 0.51
CA VAL A 306 -15.15 15.83 1.46
C VAL A 306 -14.51 15.38 2.76
N ASP A 307 -13.55 16.16 3.23
CA ASP A 307 -12.88 16.00 4.51
C ASP A 307 -13.73 16.54 5.67
N CYS A 308 -14.10 15.66 6.60
CA CYS A 308 -14.59 16.04 7.91
C CYS A 308 -13.40 16.27 8.85
N TRP A 309 -12.95 17.52 8.91
CA TRP A 309 -11.82 17.96 9.71
C TRP A 309 -12.08 17.81 11.22
N TRP A 310 -11.27 16.99 11.88
CA TRP A 310 -11.32 16.80 13.34
C TRP A 310 -11.14 18.14 14.08
N GLY A 311 -10.18 18.95 13.63
CA GLY A 311 -9.86 20.27 14.17
C GLY A 311 -10.95 21.35 14.05
N ILE A 312 -11.94 21.16 13.17
CA ILE A 312 -13.11 22.06 13.05
C ILE A 312 -14.26 21.56 13.93
N VAL A 313 -14.46 20.24 13.98
CA VAL A 313 -15.64 19.63 14.59
C VAL A 313 -15.50 19.47 16.10
N GLU A 314 -14.36 19.00 16.62
CA GLU A 314 -14.10 18.86 18.07
C GLU A 314 -13.17 19.98 18.59
N ALA A 315 -13.23 21.15 17.95
CA ALA A 315 -12.21 22.20 18.01
C ALA A 315 -11.88 22.72 19.42
N HIS A 316 -12.89 22.87 20.27
CA HIS A 316 -12.79 23.61 21.54
C HIS A 316 -12.49 22.71 22.74
N ALA A 317 -13.21 21.61 22.91
CA ALA A 317 -13.07 20.71 24.04
C ALA A 317 -13.39 19.25 23.67
N PRO A 318 -12.86 18.26 24.43
CA PRO A 318 -13.19 16.85 24.26
C PRO A 318 -14.70 16.60 24.25
N GLN A 319 -15.16 15.83 23.26
CA GLN A 319 -16.55 15.40 23.06
C GLN A 319 -17.58 16.52 22.77
N GLU A 320 -17.13 17.77 22.58
CA GLU A 320 -17.98 18.88 22.11
C GLU A 320 -17.94 18.97 20.57
N TYR A 321 -18.79 18.18 19.91
CA TYR A 321 -18.83 18.08 18.44
C TYR A 321 -19.79 19.11 17.80
N ASN A 322 -19.27 19.93 16.89
CA ASN A 322 -20.05 20.86 16.06
C ASN A 322 -20.08 20.39 14.60
N TRP A 323 -21.24 19.92 14.14
CA TRP A 323 -21.44 19.37 12.79
C TRP A 323 -22.22 20.29 11.83
N ASN A 324 -22.56 21.52 12.24
CA ASN A 324 -23.55 22.36 11.54
C ASN A 324 -23.24 22.63 10.05
N GLY A 325 -21.99 22.95 9.72
CA GLY A 325 -21.55 23.19 8.34
C GLY A 325 -21.68 21.95 7.47
N TYR A 326 -21.23 20.80 7.96
CA TYR A 326 -21.37 19.49 7.28
C TYR A 326 -22.85 19.10 7.14
N LYS A 327 -23.70 19.35 8.13
CA LYS A 327 -25.14 19.13 8.04
C LYS A 327 -25.79 19.99 6.96
N ARG A 328 -25.36 21.23 6.78
CA ARG A 328 -25.82 22.09 5.69
C ARG A 328 -25.32 21.59 4.32
N LEU A 329 -24.08 21.13 4.23
CA LEU A 329 -23.50 20.54 3.03
C LEU A 329 -24.22 19.24 2.60
N PHE A 330 -24.43 18.31 3.54
CA PHE A 330 -25.03 17.02 3.24
C PHE A 330 -26.52 17.16 2.89
N GLN A 331 -27.24 18.14 3.47
CA GLN A 331 -28.58 18.52 3.02
C GLN A 331 -28.59 18.94 1.54
N ILE A 332 -27.61 19.73 1.08
CA ILE A 332 -27.48 20.14 -0.32
C ILE A 332 -27.18 18.91 -1.20
N ALA A 333 -26.27 18.02 -0.77
CA ALA A 333 -25.94 16.80 -1.51
C ALA A 333 -27.18 15.87 -1.68
N ARG A 334 -27.94 15.67 -0.59
CA ARG A 334 -29.21 14.92 -0.60
C ARG A 334 -30.25 15.56 -1.54
N GLN A 335 -30.41 16.88 -1.50
CA GLN A 335 -31.34 17.60 -2.39
C GLN A 335 -30.96 17.50 -3.87
N LEU A 336 -29.66 17.48 -4.19
CA LEU A 336 -29.14 17.35 -5.56
C LEU A 336 -28.97 15.89 -6.02
N LYS A 337 -29.22 14.90 -5.14
CA LYS A 337 -29.02 13.46 -5.41
C LYS A 337 -27.62 13.14 -5.94
N ILE A 338 -26.62 13.73 -5.30
CA ILE A 338 -25.19 13.44 -5.51
C ILE A 338 -24.66 12.68 -4.29
N LYS A 339 -23.91 11.59 -4.52
CA LYS A 339 -23.39 10.75 -3.43
C LYS A 339 -22.24 11.42 -2.69
N LEU A 340 -21.99 11.01 -1.46
CA LEU A 340 -20.87 11.45 -0.63
C LEU A 340 -19.88 10.30 -0.44
N GLN A 341 -18.58 10.61 -0.52
CA GLN A 341 -17.53 9.90 0.21
C GLN A 341 -16.99 10.88 1.26
N VAL A 342 -16.83 10.45 2.50
CA VAL A 342 -16.48 11.35 3.60
C VAL A 342 -15.19 10.88 4.27
N VAL A 343 -14.21 11.76 4.40
CA VAL A 343 -12.92 11.46 5.05
C VAL A 343 -12.98 11.83 6.52
N MET A 344 -12.71 10.87 7.42
CA MET A 344 -12.55 11.12 8.86
C MET A 344 -11.15 11.70 9.08
N SER A 345 -11.04 13.04 9.06
CA SER A 345 -9.77 13.73 8.83
C SER A 345 -9.10 14.10 10.15
N PHE A 346 -8.47 13.09 10.76
CA PHE A 346 -7.75 13.16 12.04
C PHE A 346 -6.34 13.82 11.94
N HIS A 347 -6.16 14.73 10.99
CA HIS A 347 -4.88 15.36 10.67
C HIS A 347 -5.03 16.86 10.39
N GLU A 348 -3.90 17.59 10.42
CA GLU A 348 -3.79 18.99 9.99
C GLU A 348 -3.87 19.11 8.47
N CYS A 349 -4.69 20.04 7.97
CA CYS A 349 -4.52 20.59 6.62
C CYS A 349 -3.57 21.80 6.71
N GLY A 350 -2.61 21.93 5.79
CA GLY A 350 -1.70 23.07 5.72
C GLY A 350 -0.26 22.71 6.05
N GLY A 351 0.48 22.25 5.06
CA GLY A 351 1.92 21.95 5.16
C GLY A 351 2.43 20.93 4.15
N ASN A 352 1.51 20.24 3.47
CA ASN A 352 1.77 19.30 2.40
C ASN A 352 1.63 19.97 1.02
N VAL A 353 1.99 19.23 -0.04
CA VAL A 353 1.92 19.74 -1.41
C VAL A 353 0.47 19.75 -1.89
N GLY A 354 -0.10 20.95 -2.04
CA GLY A 354 -1.47 21.16 -2.53
C GLY A 354 -2.40 21.89 -1.55
N ASP A 355 -2.02 22.00 -0.27
CA ASP A 355 -2.85 22.65 0.75
C ASP A 355 -2.95 24.18 0.50
N ASP A 356 -4.18 24.69 0.30
CA ASP A 356 -4.47 26.12 0.17
C ASP A 356 -4.99 26.77 1.46
N VAL A 357 -5.30 25.96 2.48
CA VAL A 357 -5.81 26.36 3.79
C VAL A 357 -5.00 25.77 4.95
N CYS A 358 -5.14 26.36 6.13
CA CYS A 358 -4.55 25.87 7.37
C CYS A 358 -5.66 25.52 8.37
N ILE A 359 -5.80 24.23 8.68
CA ILE A 359 -6.79 23.64 9.58
C ILE A 359 -6.03 22.73 10.56
N PRO A 360 -5.60 23.23 11.73
CA PRO A 360 -4.82 22.46 12.69
C PRO A 360 -5.67 21.41 13.42
N LEU A 361 -5.01 20.48 14.12
CA LEU A 361 -5.66 19.63 15.14
C LEU A 361 -6.39 20.47 16.21
N PRO A 362 -7.38 19.91 16.95
CA PRO A 362 -8.14 20.65 17.95
C PRO A 362 -7.29 21.39 18.98
N HIS A 363 -7.76 22.54 19.46
CA HIS A 363 -6.98 23.39 20.36
C HIS A 363 -6.57 22.66 21.65
N TRP A 364 -7.48 21.84 22.19
CA TRP A 364 -7.22 21.05 23.39
C TRP A 364 -6.18 19.94 23.19
N VAL A 365 -5.92 19.50 21.95
CA VAL A 365 -4.81 18.58 21.61
C VAL A 365 -3.50 19.35 21.54
N ALA A 366 -3.51 20.51 20.87
CA ALA A 366 -2.36 21.41 20.82
C ALA A 366 -1.95 21.94 22.20
N GLU A 367 -2.87 22.07 23.16
CA GLU A 367 -2.55 22.30 24.58
C GLU A 367 -1.75 21.17 25.21
N ILE A 368 -2.21 19.92 25.05
CA ILE A 368 -1.54 18.74 25.60
C ILE A 368 -0.15 18.59 24.98
N GLY A 369 -0.02 18.82 23.67
CA GLY A 369 1.26 18.78 22.96
C GLY A 369 2.30 19.80 23.47
N ARG A 370 1.88 20.90 24.10
CA ARG A 370 2.81 21.85 24.77
C ARG A 370 3.34 21.33 26.12
N GLY A 371 2.60 20.46 26.79
CA GLY A 371 3.02 19.82 28.05
C GLY A 371 3.64 18.43 27.87
N ASN A 372 3.30 17.74 26.78
CA ASN A 372 3.77 16.41 26.41
C ASN A 372 3.99 16.36 24.89
N PRO A 373 5.16 16.80 24.39
CA PRO A 373 5.44 16.86 22.94
C PRO A 373 5.51 15.48 22.29
N ASP A 374 5.67 14.42 23.08
CA ASP A 374 5.73 13.03 22.62
C ASP A 374 4.36 12.43 22.24
N ILE A 375 3.26 13.20 22.30
CA ILE A 375 2.02 12.80 21.60
C ILE A 375 2.14 12.87 20.08
N PHE A 376 3.21 13.47 19.55
CA PHE A 376 3.45 13.72 18.13
C PHE A 376 4.60 12.87 17.57
N PHE A 377 4.52 12.54 16.29
CA PHE A 377 5.63 11.87 15.58
C PHE A 377 6.90 12.70 15.65
N THR A 378 8.03 12.00 15.79
CA THR A 378 9.31 12.62 16.17
C THR A 378 10.47 11.99 15.41
N ASP A 379 11.29 12.82 14.79
CA ASP A 379 12.50 12.38 14.08
C ASP A 379 13.74 12.28 14.99
N ARG A 380 14.86 11.85 14.40
CA ARG A 380 16.10 11.56 15.13
C ARG A 380 16.71 12.79 15.82
N GLU A 381 16.46 14.00 15.31
CA GLU A 381 16.91 15.26 15.92
C GLU A 381 15.91 15.79 16.98
N GLY A 382 14.79 15.09 17.19
CA GLY A 382 13.77 15.46 18.16
C GLY A 382 12.77 16.49 17.66
N ARG A 383 12.75 16.79 16.34
CA ARG A 383 11.72 17.65 15.74
C ARG A 383 10.38 16.91 15.78
N ARG A 384 9.33 17.61 16.19
CA ARG A 384 7.98 17.07 16.38
C ARG A 384 7.10 17.48 15.21
N ASN A 385 6.42 16.56 14.54
CA ASN A 385 5.39 16.89 13.55
C ASN A 385 4.00 16.93 14.21
N PRO A 386 3.37 18.10 14.40
CA PRO A 386 2.05 18.23 15.03
C PRO A 386 0.88 17.86 14.11
N GLU A 387 1.14 17.46 12.87
CA GLU A 387 0.12 17.16 11.84
C GLU A 387 -0.85 16.05 12.26
N CYS A 388 -0.40 15.05 13.01
CA CYS A 388 -1.23 13.97 13.54
C CYS A 388 -0.59 13.39 14.83
N LEU A 389 -1.36 12.60 15.58
CA LEU A 389 -0.86 11.94 16.78
C LEU A 389 0.05 10.76 16.43
N SER A 390 1.12 10.56 17.21
CA SER A 390 1.94 9.35 17.11
C SER A 390 1.13 8.11 17.48
N TRP A 391 1.24 7.05 16.68
CA TRP A 391 0.65 5.74 16.99
C TRP A 391 1.17 5.14 18.30
N GLY A 392 2.25 5.68 18.87
CA GLY A 392 2.71 5.39 20.23
C GLY A 392 1.67 5.70 21.32
N VAL A 393 0.78 6.68 21.11
CA VAL A 393 -0.29 7.05 22.07
C VAL A 393 -1.66 6.38 21.79
N ASP A 394 -1.72 5.42 20.85
CA ASP A 394 -2.93 4.63 20.57
C ASP A 394 -3.55 3.97 21.81
N LYS A 395 -2.72 3.60 22.80
CA LYS A 395 -3.13 2.84 24.00
C LYS A 395 -2.81 3.57 25.32
N GLU A 396 -2.30 4.80 25.26
CA GLU A 396 -1.84 5.57 26.42
C GLU A 396 -2.85 6.68 26.74
N ARG A 397 -3.32 6.78 28.00
CA ARG A 397 -4.44 7.67 28.41
C ARG A 397 -4.07 9.15 28.58
N VAL A 398 -3.33 9.69 27.61
CA VAL A 398 -2.73 11.04 27.66
C VAL A 398 -3.65 12.15 27.14
N LEU A 399 -4.75 11.81 26.46
CA LEU A 399 -5.66 12.78 25.83
C LEU A 399 -6.80 13.14 26.80
N ARG A 400 -6.45 13.87 27.87
CA ARG A 400 -7.36 14.21 29.00
C ARG A 400 -8.10 12.97 29.56
N GLY A 401 -7.38 11.84 29.66
CA GLY A 401 -7.90 10.56 30.16
C GLY A 401 -8.34 9.56 29.06
N ARG A 402 -8.55 10.02 27.82
CA ARG A 402 -8.74 9.14 26.65
C ARG A 402 -7.40 8.71 26.03
N THR A 403 -7.43 7.61 25.30
CA THR A 403 -6.38 7.17 24.34
C THR A 403 -6.69 7.71 22.94
N ALA A 404 -5.74 7.69 22.00
CA ALA A 404 -6.01 8.18 20.64
C ALA A 404 -7.12 7.38 19.93
N ILE A 405 -7.15 6.05 20.07
CA ILE A 405 -8.18 5.22 19.42
C ILE A 405 -9.59 5.44 20.00
N GLU A 406 -9.70 5.80 21.28
CA GLU A 406 -10.99 6.20 21.89
C GLU A 406 -11.48 7.55 21.34
N VAL A 407 -10.56 8.51 21.12
CA VAL A 407 -10.91 9.80 20.49
C VAL A 407 -11.43 9.59 19.08
N TYR A 408 -10.72 8.80 18.26
CA TYR A 408 -11.14 8.49 16.89
C TYR A 408 -12.49 7.75 16.86
N PHE A 409 -12.72 6.80 17.76
CA PHE A 409 -13.99 6.07 17.84
C PHE A 409 -15.14 6.93 18.34
N ASP A 410 -14.95 7.79 19.35
CA ASP A 410 -15.98 8.73 19.80
C ASP A 410 -16.39 9.69 18.67
N TYR A 411 -15.43 10.16 17.88
CA TYR A 411 -15.66 11.04 16.73
C TYR A 411 -16.44 10.33 15.62
N MET A 412 -16.01 9.12 15.22
CA MET A 412 -16.71 8.31 14.22
C MET A 412 -18.14 7.95 14.66
N ARG A 413 -18.34 7.63 15.95
CA ARG A 413 -19.67 7.39 16.52
C ARG A 413 -20.53 8.66 16.53
N SER A 414 -19.96 9.84 16.81
CA SER A 414 -20.69 11.11 16.72
C SER A 414 -21.13 11.39 15.27
N PHE A 415 -20.25 11.17 14.29
CA PHE A 415 -20.58 11.29 12.87
C PHE A 415 -21.71 10.31 12.45
N ARG A 416 -21.61 9.03 12.85
CA ARG A 416 -22.63 8.00 12.57
C ARG A 416 -24.01 8.41 13.09
N VAL A 417 -24.09 8.97 14.30
CA VAL A 417 -25.35 9.36 14.96
C VAL A 417 -25.92 10.67 14.38
N GLU A 418 -25.09 11.67 14.13
CA GLU A 418 -25.53 12.97 13.60
C GLU A 418 -26.08 12.88 12.16
N PHE A 419 -25.56 11.92 11.38
CA PHE A 419 -25.88 11.75 9.96
C PHE A 419 -26.63 10.45 9.63
N ASP A 420 -27.28 9.83 10.61
CA ASP A 420 -28.03 8.57 10.50
C ASP A 420 -28.92 8.49 9.24
N GLU A 421 -29.80 9.48 9.04
CA GLU A 421 -30.66 9.59 7.83
C GLU A 421 -29.88 9.52 6.50
N PHE A 422 -28.63 10.00 6.45
CA PHE A 422 -27.84 10.04 5.22
C PHE A 422 -27.13 8.72 4.91
N PHE A 423 -26.99 7.82 5.90
CA PHE A 423 -26.62 6.42 5.68
C PHE A 423 -27.84 5.63 5.20
N ASP A 424 -29.01 5.83 5.81
CA ASP A 424 -30.28 5.17 5.44
C ASP A 424 -30.77 5.57 4.03
N ASP A 425 -30.68 6.85 3.66
CA ASP A 425 -30.90 7.33 2.28
C ASP A 425 -29.82 6.83 1.30
N GLY A 426 -28.76 6.19 1.81
CA GLY A 426 -27.57 5.77 1.08
C GLY A 426 -26.80 6.92 0.43
N ILE A 427 -26.99 8.17 0.89
CA ILE A 427 -26.30 9.36 0.35
C ILE A 427 -24.82 9.28 0.68
N ILE A 428 -24.47 8.92 1.92
CA ILE A 428 -23.12 8.51 2.29
C ILE A 428 -22.87 7.13 1.70
N SER A 429 -21.89 7.05 0.78
CA SER A 429 -21.60 5.85 0.00
C SER A 429 -20.28 5.17 0.37
N MET A 430 -19.40 5.89 1.08
CA MET A 430 -18.15 5.38 1.65
C MET A 430 -17.68 6.30 2.78
N VAL A 431 -17.04 5.74 3.81
CA VAL A 431 -16.27 6.51 4.80
C VAL A 431 -14.78 6.16 4.68
N ILE A 432 -13.97 7.15 4.32
CA ILE A 432 -12.51 7.02 4.23
C ILE A 432 -11.95 7.36 5.62
N VAL A 433 -11.22 6.44 6.23
CA VAL A 433 -10.67 6.61 7.58
C VAL A 433 -9.27 7.18 7.47
N GLY A 434 -9.03 8.35 8.06
CA GLY A 434 -7.69 8.94 8.17
C GLY A 434 -6.83 8.15 9.16
N LEU A 435 -5.63 7.75 8.76
CA LEU A 435 -4.75 6.88 9.56
C LEU A 435 -3.36 7.48 9.85
N GLY A 436 -3.17 8.77 9.57
CA GLY A 436 -1.89 9.45 9.71
C GLY A 436 -1.83 10.79 8.94
N PRO A 437 -0.64 11.26 8.54
CA PRO A 437 -0.43 12.51 7.80
C PRO A 437 -1.09 12.46 6.42
N CYS A 438 -1.64 13.57 5.93
CA CYS A 438 -2.57 13.60 4.77
C CYS A 438 -3.75 12.59 4.84
N GLY A 439 -4.09 12.07 6.02
CA GLY A 439 -5.03 10.96 6.22
C GLY A 439 -4.49 9.58 5.81
N GLU A 440 -3.22 9.50 5.39
CA GLU A 440 -2.60 8.29 4.84
C GLU A 440 -2.03 7.38 5.93
N LEU A 441 -2.14 6.06 5.73
CA LEU A 441 -1.50 5.05 6.57
C LEU A 441 0.00 5.00 6.26
N ARG A 442 0.76 5.98 6.76
CA ARG A 442 2.23 6.08 6.71
C ARG A 442 2.76 6.90 7.87
N TYR A 443 4.07 6.87 8.07
CA TYR A 443 4.77 7.86 8.88
C TYR A 443 4.97 9.18 8.11
N PRO A 444 5.09 10.33 8.81
CA PRO A 444 5.44 11.61 8.19
C PRO A 444 6.94 11.70 7.91
N SER A 445 7.49 10.80 7.08
CA SER A 445 8.93 10.69 6.82
C SER A 445 9.49 11.73 5.84
N ASN A 446 8.63 12.40 5.08
CA ASN A 446 8.95 13.37 4.04
C ASN A 446 8.36 14.79 4.27
N PRO A 447 8.39 15.38 5.48
CA PRO A 447 7.68 16.61 5.79
C PRO A 447 8.40 17.85 5.21
N VAL A 448 7.75 18.52 4.25
CA VAL A 448 8.26 19.76 3.61
C VAL A 448 8.56 20.84 4.66
N LYS A 449 7.75 20.88 5.74
CA LYS A 449 7.90 21.71 6.96
C LYS A 449 9.26 21.56 7.65
N HIS A 450 9.89 20.38 7.64
CA HIS A 450 11.23 20.15 8.25
C HIS A 450 12.37 20.23 7.23
N GLY A 451 12.10 20.68 6.00
CA GLY A 451 13.13 20.86 4.97
C GLY A 451 13.35 19.65 4.05
N TRP A 452 12.53 18.60 4.13
CA TRP A 452 12.55 17.53 3.12
C TRP A 452 12.23 18.08 1.73
N ARG A 453 12.94 17.60 0.71
CA ARG A 453 12.74 17.92 -0.71
C ARG A 453 12.79 16.63 -1.52
N TYR A 454 11.95 16.53 -2.54
CA TYR A 454 12.01 15.41 -3.49
C TYR A 454 13.36 15.39 -4.23
N PRO A 455 14.01 14.22 -4.43
CA PRO A 455 13.58 12.87 -4.06
C PRO A 455 14.28 12.34 -2.79
N GLY A 456 14.44 13.12 -1.71
CA GLY A 456 15.15 12.67 -0.49
C GLY A 456 14.59 11.39 0.15
N VAL A 457 15.44 10.56 0.75
CA VAL A 457 15.03 9.28 1.39
C VAL A 457 14.08 9.42 2.60
N GLY A 458 13.97 10.62 3.18
CA GLY A 458 13.18 10.85 4.39
C GLY A 458 13.87 10.38 5.69
N GLU A 459 13.18 10.48 6.82
CA GLU A 459 13.68 10.01 8.13
C GLU A 459 12.64 9.18 8.88
N PHE A 460 13.11 8.19 9.65
CA PHE A 460 12.27 7.40 10.55
C PHE A 460 11.69 8.27 11.68
N GLN A 461 10.37 8.19 11.89
CA GLN A 461 9.61 9.08 12.79
C GLN A 461 9.26 8.42 14.14
N CYS A 462 10.14 7.54 14.64
CA CYS A 462 9.88 6.67 15.79
C CYS A 462 10.50 7.15 17.12
N TYR A 463 10.97 8.40 17.21
CA TYR A 463 11.81 8.87 18.31
C TYR A 463 11.04 9.52 19.48
N ASP A 464 9.71 9.45 19.49
CA ASP A 464 8.91 9.83 20.66
C ASP A 464 9.04 8.80 21.80
N GLN A 465 8.79 9.22 23.04
CA GLN A 465 9.01 8.37 24.22
C GLN A 465 8.19 7.06 24.22
N TYR A 466 7.04 7.02 23.56
CA TYR A 466 6.13 5.87 23.53
C TYR A 466 6.56 4.87 22.45
N MET A 467 6.94 5.35 21.27
CA MET A 467 7.54 4.55 20.20
C MET A 467 8.89 3.98 20.64
N LEU A 468 9.77 4.77 21.29
CA LEU A 468 11.03 4.26 21.84
C LEU A 468 10.82 3.24 22.97
N LYS A 469 9.77 3.38 23.79
CA LYS A 469 9.35 2.38 24.79
C LYS A 469 8.88 1.08 24.12
N SER A 470 8.08 1.17 23.06
CA SER A 470 7.66 0.02 22.25
C SER A 470 8.85 -0.72 21.62
N LEU A 471 9.81 0.01 21.03
CA LEU A 471 11.01 -0.55 20.42
C LEU A 471 11.92 -1.27 21.43
N ARG A 472 12.14 -0.68 22.61
CA ARG A 472 12.91 -1.33 23.70
C ARG A 472 12.25 -2.64 24.15
N ASN A 473 10.95 -2.62 24.41
CA ASN A 473 10.20 -3.83 24.80
C ASN A 473 10.30 -4.92 23.71
N ALA A 474 10.17 -4.55 22.43
CA ALA A 474 10.29 -5.51 21.32
C ALA A 474 11.71 -6.11 21.18
N ALA A 475 12.75 -5.33 21.50
CA ALA A 475 14.14 -5.78 21.49
C ALA A 475 14.46 -6.71 22.69
N GLU A 476 13.93 -6.38 23.87
CA GLU A 476 14.04 -7.19 25.08
C GLU A 476 13.35 -8.56 24.93
N ILE A 477 12.16 -8.60 24.32
CA ILE A 477 11.43 -9.85 24.03
C ILE A 477 12.23 -10.79 23.11
N ARG A 478 13.10 -10.26 22.24
CA ARG A 478 14.02 -11.05 21.39
C ARG A 478 15.38 -11.34 22.04
N GLY A 479 15.60 -10.96 23.30
CA GLY A 479 16.89 -11.15 23.98
C GLY A 479 18.02 -10.25 23.46
N HIS A 480 17.68 -9.16 22.76
CA HIS A 480 18.63 -8.28 22.07
C HIS A 480 18.41 -6.81 22.48
N SER A 481 18.38 -6.49 23.78
CA SER A 481 18.04 -5.15 24.29
C SER A 481 18.83 -3.98 23.67
N PHE A 482 20.05 -4.23 23.17
CA PHE A 482 20.87 -3.23 22.46
C PHE A 482 20.31 -2.81 21.07
N TRP A 483 19.37 -3.59 20.51
CA TRP A 483 18.55 -3.24 19.34
C TRP A 483 17.38 -2.30 19.67
N GLY A 484 17.16 -1.96 20.94
CA GLY A 484 16.08 -1.07 21.42
C GLY A 484 16.23 0.41 21.05
N ARG A 485 16.80 0.70 19.87
CA ARG A 485 17.05 2.04 19.32
C ARG A 485 16.91 2.00 17.79
N GLY A 486 16.53 3.13 17.19
CA GLY A 486 16.57 3.30 15.73
C GLY A 486 18.00 3.26 15.18
N PRO A 487 18.19 2.90 13.90
CA PRO A 487 19.51 2.89 13.25
C PRO A 487 20.17 4.27 13.25
N ASP A 488 21.50 4.29 13.22
CA ASP A 488 22.31 5.50 13.43
C ASP A 488 23.09 5.97 12.18
N ASN A 489 23.01 5.25 11.07
CA ASN A 489 23.72 5.50 9.79
C ASN A 489 22.77 5.75 8.59
N THR A 490 21.57 6.26 8.85
CA THR A 490 20.47 6.50 7.89
C THR A 490 20.62 7.74 7.00
N GLY A 491 21.63 8.59 7.20
CA GLY A 491 21.66 9.93 6.62
C GLY A 491 20.60 10.85 7.26
N SER A 492 20.10 11.80 6.46
CA SER A 492 19.01 12.73 6.82
C SER A 492 17.95 12.80 5.73
N TYR A 493 16.87 13.57 5.95
CA TYR A 493 15.72 13.72 5.04
C TYR A 493 16.08 13.78 3.54
N ASN A 494 17.16 14.49 3.20
CA ASN A 494 17.55 14.80 1.82
C ASN A 494 18.72 13.96 1.27
N SER A 495 19.21 12.96 2.03
CA SER A 495 20.22 12.01 1.53
C SER A 495 19.69 11.16 0.37
N ARG A 496 20.62 10.63 -0.44
CA ARG A 496 20.39 9.57 -1.43
C ARG A 496 20.74 8.20 -0.81
N PRO A 497 20.13 7.07 -1.21
CA PRO A 497 20.35 5.78 -0.55
C PRO A 497 21.82 5.36 -0.46
N HIS A 498 22.58 5.59 -1.54
CA HIS A 498 24.00 5.26 -1.67
C HIS A 498 24.95 6.16 -0.84
N GLU A 499 24.46 7.26 -0.26
CA GLU A 499 25.23 8.13 0.64
C GLU A 499 25.17 7.67 2.10
N THR A 500 24.33 6.66 2.40
CA THR A 500 24.02 6.20 3.75
C THR A 500 24.60 4.81 4.01
N GLY A 501 24.91 4.48 5.27
CA GLY A 501 25.31 3.12 5.64
C GLY A 501 24.10 2.17 5.76
N PHE A 502 22.91 2.72 6.01
CA PHE A 502 21.70 1.92 6.18
C PHE A 502 21.07 1.50 4.85
N PHE A 503 20.90 2.42 3.89
CA PHE A 503 20.11 2.21 2.66
C PHE A 503 20.93 1.96 1.39
N CYS A 504 22.26 1.89 1.47
CA CYS A 504 23.10 1.54 0.31
C CYS A 504 22.90 0.07 -0.11
N ASP A 505 23.38 -0.30 -1.30
CA ASP A 505 23.32 -1.69 -1.76
C ASP A 505 24.19 -2.59 -0.85
N GLY A 506 23.60 -3.65 -0.30
CA GLY A 506 24.20 -4.45 0.76
C GLY A 506 24.31 -3.78 2.15
N GLY A 507 23.65 -2.63 2.36
CA GLY A 507 23.67 -1.87 3.62
C GLY A 507 22.89 -2.51 4.78
N ASP A 508 22.95 -1.86 5.95
CA ASP A 508 22.45 -2.42 7.22
C ASP A 508 20.93 -2.70 7.25
N TYR A 509 20.13 -2.16 6.31
CA TYR A 509 18.70 -2.46 6.17
C TYR A 509 18.41 -3.96 6.06
N ASP A 510 19.28 -4.72 5.36
CA ASP A 510 19.15 -6.17 5.20
C ASP A 510 19.93 -6.97 6.26
N GLY A 511 20.66 -6.28 7.15
CA GLY A 511 21.34 -6.89 8.31
C GLY A 511 20.39 -7.29 9.44
N TYR A 512 20.86 -8.05 10.42
CA TYR A 512 20.02 -8.57 11.51
C TYR A 512 19.27 -7.48 12.30
N HIS A 513 19.93 -6.33 12.58
CA HIS A 513 19.29 -5.20 13.27
C HIS A 513 18.32 -4.45 12.35
N GLY A 514 18.69 -4.16 11.11
CA GLY A 514 17.80 -3.53 10.13
C GLY A 514 16.54 -4.34 9.87
N ARG A 515 16.67 -5.65 9.60
CA ARG A 515 15.54 -6.58 9.47
C ARG A 515 14.69 -6.66 10.73
N PHE A 516 15.25 -6.52 11.93
CA PHE A 516 14.45 -6.42 13.17
C PHE A 516 13.69 -5.09 13.25
N PHE A 517 14.39 -3.97 13.09
CA PHE A 517 13.85 -2.62 13.24
C PHE A 517 12.75 -2.35 12.20
N LEU A 518 12.97 -2.70 10.93
CA LEU A 518 12.01 -2.50 9.85
C LEU A 518 10.76 -3.39 10.01
N ASN A 519 10.91 -4.62 10.53
CA ASN A 519 9.76 -5.45 10.91
C ASN A 519 8.97 -4.80 12.06
N TRP A 520 9.62 -4.28 13.10
CA TRP A 520 8.91 -3.59 14.18
C TRP A 520 8.18 -2.34 13.68
N TYR A 521 8.88 -1.51 12.90
CA TYR A 521 8.36 -0.23 12.40
C TYR A 521 7.16 -0.40 11.47
N SER A 522 7.24 -1.32 10.50
CA SER A 522 6.10 -1.66 9.64
C SER A 522 4.99 -2.42 10.37
N GLN A 523 5.29 -3.20 11.41
CA GLN A 523 4.24 -3.85 12.21
C GLN A 523 3.45 -2.82 13.04
N VAL A 524 4.08 -1.77 13.58
CA VAL A 524 3.33 -0.72 14.30
C VAL A 524 2.34 0.01 13.37
N LEU A 525 2.71 0.24 12.10
CA LEU A 525 1.83 0.75 11.05
C LEU A 525 0.62 -0.16 10.82
N VAL A 526 0.87 -1.45 10.55
CA VAL A 526 -0.20 -2.45 10.33
C VAL A 526 -1.12 -2.57 11.55
N ASP A 527 -0.54 -2.59 12.75
CA ASP A 527 -1.25 -2.70 14.02
C ASP A 527 -2.09 -1.45 14.35
N HIS A 528 -1.68 -0.26 13.91
CA HIS A 528 -2.48 0.96 14.03
C HIS A 528 -3.70 0.92 13.10
N GLY A 529 -3.47 0.65 11.81
CA GLY A 529 -4.54 0.51 10.82
C GLY A 529 -5.57 -0.53 11.25
N ASP A 530 -5.11 -1.67 11.78
CA ASP A 530 -5.99 -2.74 12.29
C ASP A 530 -6.91 -2.28 13.44
N ARG A 531 -6.37 -1.54 14.42
CA ARG A 531 -7.14 -1.01 15.55
C ARG A 531 -8.21 -0.02 15.09
N VAL A 532 -7.81 0.97 14.29
CA VAL A 532 -8.70 2.07 13.90
C VAL A 532 -9.76 1.59 12.91
N LEU A 533 -9.42 0.71 11.97
CA LEU A 533 -10.40 0.12 11.04
C LEU A 533 -11.34 -0.86 11.74
N SER A 534 -10.89 -1.60 12.76
CA SER A 534 -11.79 -2.42 13.60
C SER A 534 -12.83 -1.55 14.34
N LEU A 535 -12.45 -0.34 14.76
CA LEU A 535 -13.34 0.62 15.44
C LEU A 535 -14.23 1.37 14.43
N ALA A 536 -13.73 1.68 13.23
CA ALA A 536 -14.52 2.24 12.15
C ALA A 536 -15.61 1.26 11.67
N LYS A 537 -15.28 -0.03 11.54
CA LYS A 537 -16.23 -1.09 11.22
C LYS A 537 -17.34 -1.21 12.28
N LEU A 538 -17.00 -1.08 13.56
CA LEU A 538 -17.98 -1.03 14.65
C LEU A 538 -18.83 0.26 14.64
N ALA A 539 -18.29 1.38 14.12
CA ALA A 539 -19.00 2.65 14.04
C ALA A 539 -19.88 2.80 12.79
N PHE A 540 -19.60 2.10 11.69
CA PHE A 540 -20.27 2.27 10.40
C PHE A 540 -20.94 1.01 9.83
N GLU A 541 -20.83 -0.12 10.52
CA GLU A 541 -21.57 -1.36 10.27
C GLU A 541 -21.44 -1.87 8.82
N ASP A 542 -22.52 -1.88 8.03
CA ASP A 542 -22.55 -2.32 6.64
C ASP A 542 -22.03 -1.26 5.63
N THR A 543 -21.69 -0.05 6.09
CA THR A 543 -21.16 1.00 5.21
C THR A 543 -19.75 0.65 4.75
N CYS A 544 -19.46 0.82 3.45
CA CYS A 544 -18.12 0.65 2.93
C CYS A 544 -17.13 1.63 3.60
N ILE A 545 -16.16 1.08 4.32
CA ILE A 545 -15.02 1.84 4.85
C ILE A 545 -13.81 1.72 3.91
N ALA A 546 -12.93 2.72 3.91
CA ALA A 546 -11.72 2.71 3.10
C ALA A 546 -10.51 3.29 3.87
N ALA A 547 -9.31 2.96 3.43
CA ALA A 547 -8.05 3.48 3.97
C ALA A 547 -7.16 4.02 2.84
N LYS A 548 -6.48 5.15 3.07
CA LYS A 548 -5.61 5.77 2.07
C LYS A 548 -4.16 5.29 2.23
N ILE A 549 -3.53 4.82 1.15
CA ILE A 549 -2.09 4.50 1.08
C ILE A 549 -1.38 5.51 0.17
N SER A 550 -0.17 5.91 0.54
CA SER A 550 0.63 6.93 -0.15
C SER A 550 1.49 6.35 -1.28
N GLY A 551 1.55 7.02 -2.42
CA GLY A 551 2.34 6.63 -3.60
C GLY A 551 3.82 7.01 -3.49
N ILE A 552 4.57 6.33 -2.61
CA ILE A 552 5.99 6.55 -2.37
C ILE A 552 6.83 5.89 -3.48
N HIS A 553 6.86 6.53 -4.65
CA HIS A 553 7.35 5.96 -5.90
C HIS A 553 8.85 6.22 -6.19
N TRP A 554 9.53 7.06 -5.40
CA TRP A 554 10.95 7.39 -5.58
C TRP A 554 11.87 6.45 -4.78
N TRP A 555 13.06 6.18 -5.31
CA TRP A 555 13.94 5.07 -4.92
C TRP A 555 13.36 3.65 -5.07
N TYR A 556 12.18 3.46 -5.68
CA TYR A 556 11.60 2.13 -5.94
C TYR A 556 12.52 1.24 -6.81
N LYS A 557 13.44 1.84 -7.60
CA LYS A 557 14.46 1.08 -8.36
C LYS A 557 15.75 0.78 -7.58
N THR A 558 15.86 1.11 -6.29
CA THR A 558 17.01 0.71 -5.44
C THR A 558 16.67 -0.52 -4.60
N ALA A 559 17.64 -1.42 -4.39
CA ALA A 559 17.41 -2.67 -3.65
C ALA A 559 16.82 -2.46 -2.23
N SER A 560 17.07 -1.29 -1.64
CA SER A 560 16.59 -0.85 -0.33
C SER A 560 15.22 -0.17 -0.31
N HIS A 561 14.67 0.32 -1.43
CA HIS A 561 13.39 1.05 -1.48
C HIS A 561 13.29 2.14 -0.38
N ALA A 562 14.34 2.96 -0.23
CA ALA A 562 14.62 3.70 1.01
C ALA A 562 13.48 4.61 1.51
N ALA A 563 12.76 5.29 0.61
CA ALA A 563 11.65 6.17 0.99
C ALA A 563 10.40 5.39 1.45
N GLU A 564 10.15 4.21 0.87
CA GLU A 564 9.09 3.30 1.34
C GLU A 564 9.41 2.83 2.77
N LEU A 565 10.67 2.44 3.02
CA LEU A 565 11.12 2.04 4.36
C LEU A 565 10.90 3.15 5.40
N THR A 566 11.28 4.40 5.12
CA THR A 566 11.08 5.51 6.07
C THR A 566 9.61 5.88 6.23
N ALA A 567 8.78 5.74 5.18
CA ALA A 567 7.33 5.88 5.27
C ALA A 567 6.64 4.75 6.07
N GLY A 568 7.33 3.63 6.33
CA GLY A 568 6.85 2.48 7.09
C GLY A 568 6.45 1.27 6.24
N PHE A 569 6.58 1.35 4.91
CA PHE A 569 6.33 0.25 4.00
C PHE A 569 7.62 -0.58 3.86
N TYR A 570 7.68 -1.73 4.54
CA TYR A 570 8.87 -2.59 4.51
C TYR A 570 8.93 -3.44 3.24
N ASN A 571 9.17 -2.77 2.11
CA ASN A 571 9.06 -3.26 0.73
C ASN A 571 10.41 -3.27 -0.05
N PRO A 572 11.54 -3.79 0.48
CA PRO A 572 12.78 -3.89 -0.28
C PRO A 572 12.62 -4.89 -1.43
N CYS A 573 13.52 -4.87 -2.43
CA CYS A 573 13.34 -5.62 -3.69
C CYS A 573 13.33 -7.16 -3.56
N ASN A 574 13.45 -7.70 -2.34
CA ASN A 574 13.40 -9.12 -1.99
C ASN A 574 12.15 -9.51 -1.15
N ARG A 575 11.24 -8.56 -0.88
CA ARG A 575 10.05 -8.75 -0.04
C ARG A 575 8.93 -7.80 -0.46
N ASP A 576 7.73 -8.35 -0.65
CA ASP A 576 6.51 -7.54 -0.68
C ASP A 576 6.19 -6.98 0.73
N GLY A 577 6.22 -5.65 0.84
CA GLY A 577 5.88 -4.90 2.05
C GLY A 577 4.41 -4.50 2.16
N TYR A 578 3.64 -4.62 1.07
CA TYR A 578 2.24 -4.21 1.01
C TYR A 578 1.27 -5.37 1.29
N ALA A 579 1.64 -6.63 1.01
CA ALA A 579 0.83 -7.81 1.32
C ALA A 579 0.24 -7.84 2.75
N THR A 580 1.02 -7.46 3.77
CA THR A 580 0.54 -7.43 5.16
C THR A 580 -0.49 -6.32 5.42
N ILE A 581 -0.39 -5.20 4.71
CA ILE A 581 -1.37 -4.11 4.75
C ILE A 581 -2.65 -4.54 4.03
N MET A 582 -2.54 -5.13 2.83
CA MET A 582 -3.71 -5.62 2.08
C MET A 582 -4.45 -6.74 2.83
N ALA A 583 -3.73 -7.64 3.50
CA ALA A 583 -4.34 -8.65 4.37
C ALA A 583 -5.08 -8.03 5.58
N MET A 584 -4.58 -6.91 6.13
CA MET A 584 -5.23 -6.15 7.19
C MET A 584 -6.48 -5.42 6.68
N LEU A 585 -6.42 -4.74 5.53
CA LEU A 585 -7.59 -4.11 4.90
C LEU A 585 -8.68 -5.16 4.59
N LYS A 586 -8.29 -6.30 4.00
CA LYS A 586 -9.18 -7.42 3.69
C LYS A 586 -9.84 -8.03 4.93
N ARG A 587 -9.14 -8.12 6.07
CA ARG A 587 -9.72 -8.55 7.36
C ARG A 587 -10.89 -7.66 7.79
N HIS A 588 -10.79 -6.35 7.56
CA HIS A 588 -11.87 -5.41 7.88
C HIS A 588 -12.91 -5.27 6.77
N GLY A 589 -12.61 -5.70 5.54
CA GLY A 589 -13.42 -5.39 4.36
C GLY A 589 -13.28 -3.93 3.92
N ALA A 590 -12.15 -3.30 4.29
CA ALA A 590 -11.85 -1.93 3.93
C ALA A 590 -11.32 -1.86 2.49
N ALA A 591 -11.83 -0.91 1.70
CA ALA A 591 -11.31 -0.64 0.37
C ALA A 591 -9.95 0.09 0.44
N LEU A 592 -9.07 -0.22 -0.51
CA LEU A 592 -7.87 0.57 -0.76
C LEU A 592 -8.26 1.86 -1.50
N ASN A 593 -7.90 3.01 -0.94
CA ASN A 593 -7.81 4.26 -1.68
C ASN A 593 -6.33 4.54 -1.96
N PHE A 594 -5.94 4.59 -3.23
CA PHE A 594 -4.56 4.81 -3.64
C PHE A 594 -4.46 5.96 -4.64
N THR A 595 -3.61 6.93 -4.32
CA THR A 595 -3.25 7.99 -5.26
C THR A 595 -2.09 7.53 -6.14
N CYS A 596 -2.40 7.00 -7.31
CA CYS A 596 -1.49 7.11 -8.44
C CYS A 596 -1.20 8.59 -8.66
N SER A 597 0.07 9.00 -8.64
CA SER A 597 0.45 10.31 -9.15
C SER A 597 0.27 10.29 -10.67
N GLU A 598 -0.28 11.35 -11.26
CA GLU A 598 -0.54 11.48 -12.72
C GLU A 598 0.76 11.71 -13.53
N MET A 599 1.88 11.12 -13.09
CA MET A 599 3.24 11.31 -13.62
C MET A 599 3.53 10.49 -14.90
N SER A 600 2.52 9.79 -15.42
CA SER A 600 2.46 9.21 -16.76
C SER A 600 1.03 9.50 -17.23
N MET A 601 0.80 10.42 -18.19
CA MET A 601 0.87 10.06 -19.61
C MET A 601 1.34 11.20 -20.56
N LEU A 602 1.49 12.45 -20.09
CA LEU A 602 1.52 13.58 -21.05
C LEU A 602 2.42 14.80 -20.75
N ASP A 603 2.83 15.10 -19.51
CA ASP A 603 3.68 16.29 -19.28
C ASP A 603 4.61 16.21 -18.05
N GLN A 604 5.89 15.88 -18.31
CA GLN A 604 7.04 16.49 -17.63
C GLN A 604 8.36 16.10 -18.33
N HIS A 605 8.86 16.98 -19.20
CA HIS A 605 10.26 16.97 -19.64
C HIS A 605 11.20 17.52 -18.55
N VAL A 606 11.26 16.81 -17.41
CA VAL A 606 12.21 17.07 -16.32
C VAL A 606 13.00 15.80 -16.07
N ASP A 607 14.33 15.91 -16.09
CA ASP A 607 15.24 14.75 -16.08
C ASP A 607 15.39 14.16 -14.67
N PHE A 608 14.33 13.50 -14.20
CA PHE A 608 14.28 12.84 -12.89
C PHE A 608 14.99 11.47 -12.86
N SER A 609 15.93 11.20 -13.77
CA SER A 609 16.70 9.94 -13.76
C SER A 609 17.47 9.73 -12.44
N GLU A 610 17.77 10.79 -11.68
CA GLU A 610 18.38 10.70 -10.35
C GLU A 610 17.44 10.16 -9.25
N ALA A 611 16.12 10.24 -9.43
CA ALA A 611 15.15 9.86 -8.40
C ALA A 611 14.89 8.34 -8.33
N LEU A 612 15.37 7.58 -9.34
CA LEU A 612 15.23 6.12 -9.45
C LEU A 612 13.79 5.64 -9.17
N ALA A 613 12.83 6.37 -9.73
CA ALA A 613 11.41 6.20 -9.48
C ALA A 613 10.74 5.16 -10.39
N GLU A 614 9.63 4.56 -9.93
CA GLU A 614 8.76 3.69 -10.75
C GLU A 614 7.29 3.74 -10.29
N PRO A 615 6.55 4.84 -10.56
CA PRO A 615 5.16 4.98 -10.10
C PRO A 615 4.22 3.93 -10.71
N GLU A 616 4.44 3.52 -11.97
CA GLU A 616 3.64 2.47 -12.62
C GLU A 616 3.89 1.09 -11.97
N GLY A 617 5.15 0.75 -11.64
CA GLY A 617 5.50 -0.50 -10.97
C GLY A 617 4.90 -0.60 -9.58
N LEU A 618 4.96 0.48 -8.80
CA LEU A 618 4.29 0.58 -7.50
C LEU A 618 2.76 0.43 -7.62
N ALA A 619 2.15 1.08 -8.62
CA ALA A 619 0.71 0.95 -8.85
C ALA A 619 0.32 -0.50 -9.19
N TRP A 620 1.10 -1.20 -10.03
CA TRP A 620 0.86 -2.62 -10.33
C TRP A 620 1.01 -3.52 -9.08
N GLN A 621 2.01 -3.28 -8.23
CA GLN A 621 2.17 -4.04 -6.97
C GLN A 621 0.99 -3.85 -6.00
N LEU A 622 0.33 -2.69 -6.02
CA LEU A 622 -0.78 -2.37 -5.11
C LEU A 622 -2.15 -2.85 -5.60
N ILE A 623 -2.26 -3.28 -6.87
CA ILE A 623 -3.53 -3.60 -7.56
C ILE A 623 -3.65 -5.11 -7.88
N LEU A 624 -2.54 -5.84 -7.99
CA LEU A 624 -2.47 -7.26 -8.37
C LEU A 624 -2.25 -8.21 -7.19
#